data_AF-A0A392Q209-F1
#
_entry.id   AF-A0A392Q209-F1
#
_cell.length_a   1.000
_cell.length_b   1.000
_cell.length_c   1.000
_cell.angle_alpha   90.00
_cell.angle_beta   90.00
_cell.angle_gamma   90.00
#
_symmetry.space_group_name_H-M   'P 1'
#
loop_
_entity.id
_entity.type
_entity.pdbx_description
1 polymer ?
#
loop_
_entity_poly.entity_id
_entity_poly.type
_entity_poly.pdbx_seq_one_letter_code
_entity_poly.pdbx_strand_id
1 'polypeptide(L)' 'MIECILGIVETGVAARSMVFINDVAFEVASGPFNVRQAFGDDAILVNSTGQPVLTNQWGVTLHSLQHGACYYVIIW' A
#
# COMPACT_ATOMS: atom_id res chain seq x y z
N MET A 1 10.31 -4.02 33.32
CA MET A 1 11.00 -2.74 33.08
C MET A 1 11.96 -3.03 31.92
N ILE A 2 11.75 -2.57 30.69
CA ILE A 2 11.34 -1.23 30.28
C ILE A 2 10.51 -1.34 28.99
N GLU A 3 9.27 -0.86 29.02
CA GLU A 3 8.52 -0.47 27.83
C GLU A 3 9.14 0.84 27.35
N CYS A 4 9.90 0.84 26.25
CA CYS A 4 10.41 2.08 25.66
C CYS A 4 9.32 2.72 24.81
N ILE A 5 8.31 3.27 25.47
CA ILE A 5 7.45 4.29 24.88
C ILE A 5 8.14 5.63 25.14
N LEU A 6 8.88 6.12 24.16
CA LEU A 6 9.33 7.51 24.12
C LEU A 6 8.60 8.20 22.98
N GLY A 7 7.62 9.02 23.36
CA GLY A 7 6.85 9.86 22.47
C GLY A 7 7.78 10.75 21.65
N ILE A 8 7.70 10.57 20.35
CA ILE A 8 8.14 11.57 19.38
C ILE A 8 6.90 12.43 19.15
N VAL A 9 7.05 13.75 19.14
CA VAL A 9 6.07 14.64 18.51
C VAL A 9 5.93 14.14 17.08
N GLU A 10 4.91 13.32 16.80
CA GLU A 10 4.58 12.87 15.45
C GLU A 10 4.03 14.10 14.70
N THR A 11 4.92 15.00 14.28
CA THR A 11 4.74 15.61 12.97
C THR A 11 4.65 14.42 12.03
N GLY A 12 3.43 14.02 11.71
CA GLY A 12 3.07 12.74 11.10
C GLY A 12 3.73 12.54 9.74
N VAL A 13 5.03 12.24 9.74
CA VAL A 13 5.68 11.57 8.64
C VAL A 13 5.20 10.13 8.75
N ALA A 14 4.01 9.88 8.22
CA ALA A 14 3.50 8.53 8.03
C ALA A 14 4.67 7.71 7.47
N ALA A 15 5.09 6.67 8.19
CA ALA A 15 6.15 5.79 7.71
C ALA A 15 5.84 5.43 6.26
N ARG A 16 6.82 5.52 5.36
CA ARG A 16 6.61 5.26 3.94
C ARG A 16 7.21 3.92 3.54
N SER A 17 6.56 3.24 2.62
CA SER A 17 7.01 2.00 2.02
C SER A 17 7.25 2.21 0.53
N MET A 18 8.38 1.72 0.03
CA MET A 18 8.66 1.70 -1.39
C MET A 18 8.08 0.42 -1.96
N VAL A 19 7.24 0.52 -2.98
CA VAL A 19 6.63 -0.62 -3.68
C VAL A 19 6.85 -0.45 -5.16
N PHE A 20 6.79 -1.54 -5.91
CA PHE A 20 6.92 -1.50 -7.37
C PHE A 20 5.55 -1.84 -7.96
N ILE A 21 4.97 -0.94 -8.74
CA ILE A 21 3.69 -1.17 -9.42
C ILE A 21 3.93 -1.06 -10.91
N ASN A 22 3.69 -2.15 -11.65
CA ASN A 22 4.04 -2.24 -13.08
C ASN A 22 5.51 -1.86 -13.35
N ASP A 23 6.43 -2.37 -12.53
CA ASP A 23 7.87 -2.11 -12.58
C ASP A 23 8.29 -0.64 -12.29
N VAL A 24 7.34 0.22 -11.95
CA VAL A 24 7.62 1.60 -11.53
C VAL A 24 7.67 1.68 -10.01
N ALA A 25 8.71 2.31 -9.46
CA ALA A 25 8.83 2.51 -8.02
C ALA A 25 7.89 3.62 -7.52
N PHE A 26 7.05 3.27 -6.55
CA PHE A 26 6.14 4.17 -5.85
C PHE A 26 6.45 4.22 -4.37
N GLU A 27 6.50 5.43 -3.82
CA GLU A 27 6.57 5.64 -2.38
C GLU A 27 5.15 5.85 -1.84
N VAL A 28 4.68 4.92 -1.02
CA VAL A 28 3.33 4.93 -0.44
C VAL A 28 3.40 5.05 1.08
N ALA A 29 2.34 5.53 1.73
CA ALA A 29 2.26 5.43 3.17
C ALA A 29 2.23 3.94 3.59
N SER A 30 2.85 3.59 4.72
CA SER A 30 2.90 2.24 5.30
C SER A 30 1.56 1.80 5.92
N GLY A 31 0.45 2.25 5.34
CA GLY A 31 -0.93 1.97 5.74
C GLY A 31 -1.75 1.44 4.57
N PRO A 32 -3.09 1.38 4.74
CA PRO A 32 -4.02 1.03 3.68
C PRO A 32 -3.82 1.93 2.46
N PHE A 33 -3.75 1.31 1.28
CA PHE A 33 -3.52 1.99 0.01
C PHE A 33 -4.83 2.07 -0.78
N ASN A 34 -5.18 3.26 -1.27
CA ASN A 34 -6.40 3.44 -2.06
C ASN A 34 -6.11 3.17 -3.55
N VAL A 35 -6.37 1.95 -3.99
CA VAL A 35 -6.15 1.51 -5.38
C VAL A 35 -7.01 2.30 -6.35
N ARG A 36 -8.28 2.53 -6.01
CA ARG A 36 -9.21 3.26 -6.87
C ARG A 36 -8.83 4.71 -7.06
N GLN A 37 -8.42 5.38 -5.98
CA GLN A 37 -7.95 6.76 -6.07
C GLN A 37 -6.65 6.88 -6.87
N ALA A 38 -5.78 5.86 -6.82
CA ALA A 38 -4.51 5.87 -7.53
C ALA A 38 -4.65 5.49 -9.03
N PHE A 39 -5.53 4.54 -9.36
CA PHE A 39 -5.56 3.91 -10.68
C PHE A 39 -6.93 3.88 -11.38
N GLY A 40 -8.01 4.27 -10.70
CA GLY A 40 -9.39 4.28 -11.24
C GLY A 40 -10.29 3.18 -10.65
N ASP A 41 -11.61 3.31 -10.86
CA ASP A 41 -12.62 2.46 -10.18
C ASP A 41 -12.53 0.97 -10.54
N ASP A 42 -12.16 0.67 -11.78
CA ASP A 42 -12.03 -0.69 -12.33
C ASP A 42 -10.64 -1.31 -12.13
N ALA A 43 -9.73 -0.61 -11.44
CA ALA A 43 -8.38 -1.10 -11.21
C ALA A 43 -8.34 -2.16 -10.11
N ILE A 44 -7.71 -3.30 -10.42
CA ILE A 44 -7.42 -4.36 -9.45
C ILE A 44 -5.92 -4.44 -9.29
N LEU A 45 -5.44 -4.36 -8.05
CA LEU A 45 -4.03 -4.58 -7.73
C LEU A 45 -3.81 -6.07 -7.48
N VAL A 46 -2.85 -6.67 -8.17
CA VAL A 46 -2.42 -8.07 -7.96
C VAL A 46 -0.97 -8.10 -7.49
N ASN A 47 -0.60 -9.10 -6.70
CA ASN A 47 0.79 -9.31 -6.29
C ASN A 47 1.59 -10.03 -7.39
N SER A 48 2.89 -10.21 -7.15
CA SER A 48 3.78 -10.93 -8.07
C SER A 48 3.44 -12.41 -8.30
N THR A 49 2.61 -13.02 -7.46
CA THR A 49 2.11 -14.40 -7.65
C THR A 49 0.81 -14.45 -8.47
N GLY A 50 0.31 -13.29 -8.93
CA GLY A 50 -0.94 -13.15 -9.68
C GLY A 50 -2.20 -13.20 -8.83
N GLN A 51 -2.07 -13.16 -7.49
CA GLN A 51 -3.22 -13.13 -6.58
C GLN A 51 -3.68 -11.68 -6.37
N PRO A 52 -5.01 -11.42 -6.39
CA PRO A 52 -5.54 -10.10 -6.12
C PRO A 52 -5.30 -9.68 -4.68
N VAL A 53 -4.90 -8.42 -4.49
CA VAL A 53 -4.79 -7.78 -3.18
C VAL A 53 -6.21 -7.49 -2.69
N LEU A 54 -6.53 -7.94 -1.48
CA LEU A 54 -7.84 -7.71 -0.89
C LEU A 54 -8.08 -6.23 -0.65
N THR A 55 -9.15 -5.72 -1.24
CA THR A 55 -9.64 -4.35 -1.06
C THR A 55 -11.05 -4.36 -0.50
N ASN A 56 -11.43 -3.31 0.21
CA ASN A 56 -12.81 -3.09 0.63
C ASN A 56 -13.65 -2.51 -0.51
N GLN A 57 -14.93 -2.25 -0.24
CA GLN A 57 -15.88 -1.70 -1.22
C GLN A 57 -15.51 -0.31 -1.81
N TRP A 58 -14.58 0.41 -1.18
CA TRP A 58 -14.06 1.70 -1.67
C TRP A 58 -12.72 1.56 -2.41
N GLY A 59 -12.22 0.34 -2.62
CA GLY A 59 -10.93 0.11 -3.29
C GLY A 59 -9.71 0.32 -2.41
N VAL A 60 -9.89 0.43 -1.10
CA VAL A 60 -8.79 0.57 -0.13
C VAL A 60 -8.32 -0.81 0.32
N THR A 61 -7.01 -1.06 0.28
CA THR A 61 -6.44 -2.36 0.68
C THR A 61 -6.73 -2.67 2.16
N LEU A 62 -7.05 -3.94 2.46
CA LEU A 62 -7.27 -4.37 3.85
C LEU A 62 -5.97 -4.46 4.65
N HIS A 63 -4.85 -4.68 3.96
CA HIS A 63 -3.52 -4.72 4.53
C HIS A 63 -2.62 -3.72 3.80
N SER A 64 -1.62 -3.17 4.51
CA SER A 64 -0.61 -2.31 3.89
C SER A 64 0.12 -3.06 2.79
N LEU A 65 0.52 -2.34 1.74
CA LEU A 65 1.41 -2.90 0.73
C LEU A 65 2.77 -3.19 1.38
N GLN A 66 3.36 -4.32 1.00
CA GLN A 66 4.61 -4.76 1.59
C GLN A 66 5.78 -4.00 0.97
N HIS A 67 6.62 -3.39 1.80
CA HIS A 67 7.84 -2.72 1.37
C HIS A 67 8.71 -3.65 0.52
N GLY A 68 9.14 -3.18 -0.66
CA GLY A 68 9.96 -3.90 -1.62
C GLY A 68 9.21 -4.90 -2.50
N ALA A 69 7.89 -5.08 -2.32
CA ALA A 69 7.11 -6.00 -3.13
C ALA A 69 6.72 -5.41 -4.49
N CYS A 70 6.53 -6.30 -5.46
CA CYS A 70 6.04 -5.99 -6.80
C CYS A 70 4.54 -6.30 -6.91
N TYR A 71 3.81 -5.36 -7.47
CA TYR A 71 2.39 -5.44 -7.76
C TYR A 71 2.13 -5.04 -9.21
N TYR A 72 1.01 -5.50 -9.74
CA TYR A 72 0.56 -5.16 -11.08
C TYR A 72 -0.88 -4.67 -11.02
N VAL A 73 -1.19 -3.68 -11.85
CA VAL A 73 -2.56 -3.17 -11.96
C VAL A 73 -3.19 -3.80 -13.19
N ILE A 74 -4.36 -4.42 -13.01
CA ILE A 74 -5.20 -4.91 -14.09
C ILE A 74 -6.35 -3.93 -14.26
N ILE A 75 -6.53 -3.46 -15.50
CA ILE A 75 -7.63 -2.60 -15.96
C ILE A 75 -8.23 -3.23 -17.23
N TRP A 76 -9.53 -3.04 -17.44
CA TRP A 76 -10.29 -3.58 -18.58
C TRP A 76 -10.58 -2.52 -19.65
#